data_AF-A0A3L6JGG5-F1
#
_entry.id   AF-A0A3L6JGG5-F1
#
_cell.length_a   1.000
_cell.length_b   1.000
_cell.length_c   1.000
_cell.angle_alpha   90.00
_cell.angle_beta   90.00
_cell.angle_gamma   90.00
#
_symmetry.space_group_name_H-M   'P 1'
#
loop_
_entity.id
_entity.type
_entity.pdbx_description
1 polymer ?
#
loop_
_entity_poly.entity_id
_entity_poly.type
_entity_poly.pdbx_seq_one_letter_code
_entity_poly.pdbx_strand_id
1 'polypeptide(L)'
;MNTNDARGLLVKCPNCGASYIYLPEKIAEGGFFQCQNCAKWLHAQYMSEQDRFPVVSLAVEKEAAAHERRSHPKKDFQIRRDIPTMFLHGLLFSLIMVGLLWIWFYIIEIGTFIGGSVGFYVGFAVSCAGIVGVVGYTDTILVQLFWDVYCEKSWRSIIGHGVIMSVLVVLGALPAIITWILFPHQPWETFAIIETILIVLLWGTIGIIGRSVAYLFAIDRRSQSGEGSGEARTTGHD
;
A
#
# COMPACT_ATOMS: atom_id res chain seq x y z
N MET A 1 22.52 -34.51 5.47
CA MET A 1 22.71 -33.20 4.82
C MET A 1 21.34 -32.66 4.48
N ASN A 2 20.96 -31.50 5.04
CA ASN A 2 19.67 -30.87 4.73
C ASN A 2 19.71 -30.32 3.29
N THR A 3 18.68 -30.59 2.51
CA THR A 3 18.54 -30.17 1.10
C THR A 3 18.29 -28.66 0.92
N ASN A 4 18.34 -27.86 2.00
CA ASN A 4 18.02 -26.44 1.99
C ASN A 4 19.25 -25.50 1.99
N ASP A 5 20.46 -26.04 2.06
CA ASP A 5 21.71 -25.27 1.96
C ASP A 5 22.17 -25.18 0.49
N ALA A 6 21.34 -24.58 -0.36
CA ALA A 6 21.71 -24.34 -1.75
C ALA A 6 22.85 -23.29 -1.79
N ARG A 7 24.03 -23.69 -2.26
CA ARG A 7 25.22 -22.84 -2.32
C ARG A 7 25.23 -22.05 -3.63
N GLY A 8 25.10 -20.73 -3.58
CA GLY A 8 25.17 -19.87 -4.78
C GLY A 8 26.43 -19.00 -4.85
N LEU A 9 26.76 -18.52 -6.05
CA LEU A 9 27.89 -17.62 -6.33
C LEU A 9 27.38 -16.17 -6.44
N LEU A 10 27.81 -15.29 -5.52
CA LEU A 10 27.53 -13.84 -5.63
C LEU A 10 28.44 -13.21 -6.68
N VAL A 11 27.85 -12.61 -7.71
CA VAL A 11 28.56 -11.97 -8.82
C VAL A 11 28.08 -10.54 -9.00
N LYS A 12 29.00 -9.58 -9.08
CA LYS A 12 28.72 -8.21 -9.53
C LYS A 12 28.95 -8.10 -11.04
N CYS A 13 27.93 -7.65 -11.76
CA CYS A 13 28.01 -7.50 -13.21
C CYS A 13 28.91 -6.30 -13.59
N PRO A 14 29.98 -6.49 -14.38
CA PRO A 14 30.87 -5.41 -14.79
C PRO A 14 30.21 -4.41 -15.74
N ASN A 15 29.10 -4.79 -16.38
CA ASN A 15 28.41 -3.94 -17.36
C ASN A 15 27.37 -3.00 -16.74
N CYS A 16 26.68 -3.41 -15.68
CA CYS A 16 25.59 -2.61 -15.07
C CYS A 16 25.73 -2.38 -13.57
N GLY A 17 26.73 -2.99 -12.91
CA GLY A 17 27.00 -2.82 -11.48
C GLY A 17 26.08 -3.58 -10.54
N ALA A 18 25.04 -4.25 -11.03
CA ALA A 18 24.12 -5.05 -10.21
C ALA A 18 24.78 -6.33 -9.68
N SER A 19 24.43 -6.75 -8.46
CA SER A 19 24.96 -7.94 -7.78
C SER A 19 23.88 -9.01 -7.64
N TYR A 20 24.18 -10.26 -8.00
CA TYR A 20 23.24 -11.40 -7.97
C TYR A 20 23.90 -12.68 -7.48
N ILE A 21 23.13 -13.55 -6.84
CA ILE A 21 23.54 -14.90 -6.45
C ILE A 21 23.07 -15.90 -7.51
N TYR A 22 24.00 -16.62 -8.14
CA TYR A 22 23.69 -17.68 -9.11
C TYR A 22 23.83 -19.06 -8.47
N LEU A 23 22.75 -19.84 -8.52
CA LEU A 23 22.79 -21.26 -8.14
C LEU A 23 23.60 -22.06 -9.18
N PRO A 24 24.26 -23.17 -8.80
CA PRO A 24 25.11 -23.95 -9.70
C PRO A 24 24.36 -24.45 -10.93
N GLU A 25 23.09 -24.80 -10.75
CA GLU A 25 22.13 -25.22 -11.79
C GLU A 25 21.72 -24.09 -12.76
N LYS A 26 22.01 -22.83 -12.43
CA LYS A 26 21.81 -21.66 -13.32
C LYS A 26 23.10 -21.23 -14.03
N ILE A 27 24.21 -21.94 -13.81
CA ILE A 27 25.49 -21.71 -14.47
C ILE A 27 25.64 -22.76 -15.56
N ALA A 28 25.74 -22.32 -16.82
CA ALA A 28 25.92 -23.21 -17.95
C ALA A 28 27.27 -23.94 -17.88
N GLU A 29 27.36 -25.08 -18.57
CA GLU A 29 28.64 -25.78 -18.79
C GLU A 29 29.64 -24.79 -19.42
N GLY A 30 30.80 -24.62 -18.78
CA GLY A 30 31.77 -23.58 -19.11
C GLY A 30 31.77 -22.36 -18.18
N GLY A 31 30.89 -22.32 -17.17
CA GLY A 31 30.89 -21.25 -16.17
C GLY A 31 30.23 -19.97 -16.65
N PHE A 32 29.42 -20.03 -17.70
CA PHE A 32 28.70 -18.87 -18.21
C PHE A 32 27.34 -18.70 -17.51
N PHE A 33 26.96 -17.46 -17.24
CA PHE A 33 25.63 -17.13 -16.73
C PHE A 33 25.19 -15.78 -17.29
N GLN A 34 23.89 -15.56 -17.35
CA GLN A 34 23.32 -14.33 -17.89
C GLN A 34 22.97 -13.36 -16.76
N CYS A 35 23.47 -12.13 -16.85
CA CYS A 35 23.12 -11.08 -15.88
C CYS A 35 21.61 -10.80 -15.89
N GLN A 36 20.93 -10.97 -14.76
CA GLN A 36 19.48 -10.75 -14.63
C GLN A 36 19.02 -9.29 -14.88
N ASN A 37 19.93 -8.32 -14.79
CA ASN A 37 19.62 -6.90 -15.06
C ASN A 37 19.80 -6.52 -16.54
N CYS A 38 20.98 -6.79 -17.10
CA CYS A 38 21.36 -6.28 -18.43
C CYS A 38 21.42 -7.36 -19.52
N ALA A 39 21.07 -8.61 -19.19
CA ALA A 39 21.06 -9.77 -20.07
C ALA A 39 22.38 -10.12 -20.76
N LYS A 40 23.51 -9.48 -20.39
CA LYS A 40 24.83 -9.87 -20.90
C LYS A 40 25.29 -11.17 -20.26
N TRP A 41 25.82 -12.06 -21.10
CA TRP A 41 26.51 -13.27 -20.66
C TRP A 41 27.85 -12.91 -20.02
N LEU A 42 28.12 -13.49 -18.86
CA LEU A 42 29.32 -13.31 -18.06
C LEU A 42 29.97 -14.67 -17.83
N HIS A 43 31.30 -14.69 -17.73
CA HIS A 43 32.09 -15.89 -17.50
C HIS A 43 32.61 -15.91 -16.05
N ALA A 44 32.35 -16.99 -15.31
CA ALA A 44 32.71 -17.12 -13.90
C ALA A 44 34.22 -17.08 -13.63
N GLN A 45 35.05 -17.53 -14.58
CA GLN A 45 36.53 -17.50 -14.47
C GLN A 45 37.16 -16.10 -14.25
N TYR A 46 36.44 -15.00 -14.46
CA TYR A 46 36.96 -13.66 -14.15
C TYR A 46 36.86 -13.28 -12.68
N MET A 47 36.30 -14.13 -11.81
CA MET A 47 36.26 -13.88 -10.38
C MET A 47 37.41 -14.61 -9.71
N SER A 48 38.34 -13.83 -9.15
CA SER A 48 39.49 -14.37 -8.43
C SER A 48 39.00 -15.27 -7.28
N GLU A 49 39.82 -16.23 -6.84
CA GLU A 49 39.47 -17.07 -5.70
C GLU A 49 39.26 -16.25 -4.40
N GLN A 50 39.74 -15.00 -4.38
CA GLN A 50 39.51 -14.00 -3.35
C GLN A 50 38.12 -13.31 -3.43
N ASP A 51 37.43 -13.40 -4.56
CA ASP A 51 36.06 -12.87 -4.76
C ASP A 51 34.97 -13.92 -4.52
N ARG A 52 35.33 -15.14 -4.08
CA ARG A 52 34.35 -16.11 -3.57
C ARG A 52 33.78 -15.57 -2.25
N PHE A 53 32.70 -14.81 -2.35
CA PHE A 53 31.90 -14.40 -1.21
C PHE A 53 31.50 -15.63 -0.38
N PRO A 54 31.40 -15.48 0.96
CA PRO A 54 30.95 -16.56 1.81
C PRO A 54 29.60 -17.07 1.30
N VAL A 55 29.48 -18.39 1.26
CA VAL A 55 28.22 -19.08 0.94
C VAL A 55 27.21 -18.68 2.00
N VAL A 56 26.37 -17.69 1.69
CA VAL A 56 25.27 -17.29 2.57
C VAL A 56 24.18 -18.34 2.40
N SER A 57 23.80 -19.01 3.49
CA SER A 57 22.71 -19.98 3.41
C SER A 57 21.40 -19.26 3.10
N LEU A 58 20.53 -19.91 2.34
CA LEU A 58 19.20 -19.38 2.03
C LEU A 58 18.37 -19.09 3.30
N ALA A 59 18.68 -19.78 4.39
CA ALA A 59 18.12 -19.53 5.71
C ALA A 59 18.61 -18.19 6.29
N VAL A 60 19.91 -17.90 6.20
CA VAL A 60 20.50 -16.61 6.64
C VAL A 60 19.97 -15.46 5.79
N GLU A 61 19.75 -15.67 4.49
CA GLU A 61 19.15 -14.64 3.62
C GLU A 61 17.66 -14.41 3.94
N LYS A 62 16.89 -15.48 4.20
CA LYS A 62 15.50 -15.35 4.69
C LYS A 62 15.44 -14.66 6.05
N GLU A 63 16.35 -14.98 6.96
CA GLU A 63 16.46 -14.29 8.25
C GLU A 63 16.90 -12.85 8.09
N ALA A 64 17.84 -12.54 7.20
CA ALA A 64 18.27 -11.18 6.89
C ALA A 64 17.13 -10.37 6.26
N ALA A 65 16.36 -10.94 5.33
CA ALA A 65 15.19 -10.29 4.74
C ALA A 65 14.04 -10.14 5.74
N ALA A 66 13.86 -11.10 6.66
CA ALA A 66 12.90 -10.99 7.75
C ALA A 66 13.35 -9.96 8.78
N HIS A 67 14.65 -9.87 9.06
CA HIS A 67 15.25 -8.88 9.93
C HIS A 67 15.16 -7.49 9.30
N GLU A 68 15.45 -7.34 8.00
CA GLU A 68 15.32 -6.08 7.25
C GLU A 68 13.86 -5.60 7.28
N ARG A 69 12.89 -6.50 7.06
CA ARG A 69 11.45 -6.21 7.23
C ARG A 69 11.10 -5.75 8.65
N ARG A 70 11.68 -6.36 9.68
CA ARG A 70 11.49 -5.95 11.08
C ARG A 70 12.24 -4.66 11.42
N SER A 71 13.35 -4.39 10.75
CA SER A 71 14.23 -3.25 11.00
C SER A 71 13.91 -2.05 10.14
N HIS A 72 12.88 -2.11 9.28
CA HIS A 72 12.34 -0.90 8.67
C HIS A 72 11.97 0.05 9.80
N PRO A 73 12.70 1.17 9.98
CA PRO A 73 12.42 2.06 11.07
C PRO A 73 11.02 2.59 10.82
N LYS A 74 10.09 2.33 11.76
CA LYS A 74 8.89 3.14 11.88
C LYS A 74 9.41 4.57 11.87
N LYS A 75 9.21 5.28 10.76
CA LYS A 75 9.75 6.63 10.59
C LYS A 75 9.29 7.42 11.81
N ASP A 76 10.24 7.82 12.66
CA ASP A 76 9.91 8.39 13.96
C ASP A 76 8.89 9.50 13.76
N PHE A 77 7.79 9.42 14.52
CA PHE A 77 6.69 10.38 14.38
C PHE A 77 7.20 11.76 14.76
N GLN A 78 7.43 12.61 13.75
CA GLN A 78 7.89 13.96 13.98
C GLN A 78 6.66 14.85 14.14
N ILE A 79 6.20 15.00 15.39
CA ILE A 79 4.99 15.76 15.78
C ILE A 79 4.81 17.04 14.94
N ARG A 80 5.85 17.88 14.85
CA ARG A 80 5.77 19.17 14.13
C ARG A 80 5.54 19.04 12.63
N ARG A 81 6.08 18.00 11.98
CA ARG A 81 5.96 17.79 10.54
C ARG A 81 4.72 16.98 10.19
N ASP A 82 4.39 15.99 11.00
CA ASP A 82 3.39 14.99 10.66
C ASP A 82 1.97 15.44 11.02
N ILE A 83 1.79 16.31 12.04
CA ILE A 83 0.46 16.83 12.43
C ILE A 83 -0.23 17.59 11.28
N PRO A 84 0.39 18.62 10.65
CA PRO A 84 -0.26 19.35 9.55
C PRO A 84 -0.65 18.42 8.39
N THR A 85 0.20 17.45 8.08
CA THR A 85 -0.04 16.44 7.04
C THR A 85 -1.22 15.53 7.38
N MET A 86 -1.37 15.13 8.65
CA MET A 86 -2.52 14.34 9.11
C MET A 86 -3.84 15.12 8.92
N PHE A 87 -3.87 16.38 9.34
CA PHE A 87 -5.05 17.24 9.14
C PHE A 87 -5.36 17.42 7.65
N LEU A 88 -4.34 17.65 6.81
CA LEU A 88 -4.52 17.82 5.37
C LEU A 88 -5.05 16.55 4.70
N HIS A 89 -4.54 15.37 5.09
CA HIS A 89 -5.07 14.08 4.63
C HIS A 89 -6.53 13.90 5.00
N GLY A 90 -6.87 14.10 6.28
CA GLY A 90 -8.24 13.97 6.76
C GLY A 90 -9.21 14.95 6.09
N LEU A 91 -8.77 16.19 5.87
CA LEU A 91 -9.54 17.21 5.16
C LEU A 91 -9.82 16.80 3.71
N LEU A 92 -8.77 16.44 2.94
CA LEU A 92 -8.91 16.04 1.54
C LEU A 92 -9.76 14.77 1.40
N PHE A 93 -9.52 13.79 2.26
CA PHE A 93 -10.32 12.57 2.31
C PHE A 93 -11.80 12.91 2.56
N SER A 94 -12.09 13.77 3.55
CA SER A 94 -13.47 14.19 3.86
C SER A 94 -14.13 14.92 2.69
N LEU A 95 -13.42 15.84 2.02
CA LEU A 95 -13.95 16.57 0.85
C LEU A 95 -14.29 15.63 -0.31
N ILE A 96 -13.41 14.65 -0.59
CA ILE A 96 -13.66 13.61 -1.60
C ILE A 96 -14.90 12.81 -1.22
N MET A 97 -15.02 12.39 0.04
CA MET A 97 -16.17 11.61 0.53
C MET A 97 -17.48 12.39 0.45
N VAL A 98 -17.48 13.68 0.76
CA VAL A 98 -18.66 14.55 0.60
C VAL A 98 -19.08 14.62 -0.88
N GLY A 99 -18.12 14.79 -1.80
CA GLY A 99 -18.41 14.79 -3.23
C GLY A 99 -19.00 13.46 -3.72
N LEU A 100 -18.46 12.34 -3.24
CA LEU A 100 -18.93 11.00 -3.59
C LEU A 100 -20.31 10.70 -3.00
N LEU A 101 -20.62 11.19 -1.80
CA LEU A 101 -21.93 11.03 -1.16
C LEU A 101 -23.08 11.46 -2.10
N TRP A 102 -22.91 12.57 -2.81
CA TRP A 102 -23.89 13.05 -3.79
C TRP A 102 -24.08 12.08 -4.96
N ILE A 103 -22.99 11.50 -5.48
CA ILE A 103 -23.06 10.50 -6.56
C ILE A 103 -23.83 9.27 -6.07
N TRP A 104 -23.55 8.79 -4.85
CA TRP A 104 -24.24 7.64 -4.26
C TRP A 104 -25.73 7.90 -4.02
N PHE A 105 -26.08 9.13 -3.60
CA PHE A 105 -27.48 9.53 -3.46
C PHE A 105 -28.23 9.37 -4.78
N TYR A 106 -27.68 9.87 -5.90
CA TYR A 106 -28.30 9.72 -7.22
C TYR A 106 -28.39 8.25 -7.67
N ILE A 107 -27.40 7.41 -7.37
CA ILE A 107 -27.44 5.98 -7.71
C ILE A 107 -28.62 5.30 -6.99
N ILE A 108 -28.82 5.60 -5.71
CA ILE A 108 -29.93 5.05 -4.92
C ILE A 108 -31.27 5.59 -5.44
N GLU A 109 -31.36 6.89 -5.73
CA GLU A 109 -32.58 7.53 -6.25
C GLU A 109 -32.99 6.94 -7.61
N ILE A 110 -32.05 6.84 -8.56
CA ILE A 110 -32.28 6.25 -9.88
C ILE A 110 -32.68 4.77 -9.75
N GLY A 111 -31.98 4.01 -8.90
CA GLY A 111 -32.34 2.61 -8.62
C GLY A 111 -33.77 2.50 -8.12
N THR A 112 -34.14 3.36 -7.16
CA THR A 112 -35.50 3.42 -6.60
C THR A 112 -36.54 3.81 -7.64
N PHE A 113 -36.24 4.78 -8.51
CA PHE A 113 -37.13 5.22 -9.59
C PHE A 113 -37.41 4.10 -10.60
N ILE A 114 -36.40 3.33 -11.00
CA ILE A 114 -36.53 2.26 -12.00
C ILE A 114 -37.17 1.00 -11.41
N GLY A 115 -36.76 0.59 -10.21
CA GLY A 115 -37.07 -0.73 -9.65
C GLY A 115 -37.87 -0.70 -8.35
N GLY A 116 -38.36 0.45 -7.92
CA GLY A 116 -39.05 0.60 -6.63
C GLY A 116 -38.18 0.16 -5.46
N SER A 117 -38.76 -0.62 -4.54
CA SER A 117 -38.05 -1.15 -3.37
C SER A 117 -36.90 -2.10 -3.73
N VAL A 118 -37.07 -2.95 -4.75
CA VAL A 118 -36.00 -3.84 -5.22
C VAL A 118 -34.82 -3.03 -5.75
N GLY A 119 -35.12 -2.01 -6.56
CA GLY A 119 -34.11 -1.10 -7.08
C GLY A 119 -33.37 -0.30 -6.00
N PHE A 120 -34.07 0.10 -4.93
CA PHE A 120 -33.45 0.71 -3.75
C PHE A 120 -32.40 -0.21 -3.11
N TYR A 121 -32.74 -1.47 -2.80
CA TYR A 121 -31.80 -2.39 -2.15
C TYR A 121 -30.60 -2.73 -3.04
N VAL A 122 -30.83 -2.89 -4.35
CA VAL A 122 -29.73 -3.09 -5.31
C VAL A 122 -28.83 -1.86 -5.38
N GLY A 123 -29.41 -0.66 -5.51
CA GLY A 123 -28.67 0.60 -5.51
C GLY A 123 -27.87 0.79 -4.23
N PHE A 124 -28.46 0.50 -3.07
CA PHE A 124 -27.79 0.54 -1.78
C PHE A 124 -26.60 -0.43 -1.71
N ALA A 125 -26.77 -1.69 -2.11
CA ALA A 125 -25.69 -2.67 -2.12
C ALA A 125 -24.53 -2.27 -3.04
N VAL A 126 -24.84 -1.77 -4.24
CA VAL A 126 -23.85 -1.24 -5.18
C VAL A 126 -23.11 -0.05 -4.58
N SER A 127 -23.84 0.88 -3.96
CA SER A 127 -23.25 2.04 -3.28
C SER A 127 -22.33 1.62 -2.13
N CYS A 128 -22.73 0.67 -1.29
CA CYS A 128 -21.86 0.18 -0.20
C CYS A 128 -20.56 -0.44 -0.73
N ALA A 129 -20.64 -1.30 -1.75
CA ALA A 129 -19.46 -1.91 -2.35
C ALA A 129 -18.56 -0.87 -3.02
N GLY A 130 -19.17 0.10 -3.72
CA GLY A 130 -18.46 1.20 -4.36
C GLY A 130 -17.77 2.12 -3.36
N ILE A 131 -18.44 2.49 -2.25
CA ILE A 131 -17.88 3.30 -1.17
C ILE A 131 -16.61 2.64 -0.62
N VAL A 132 -16.67 1.34 -0.29
CA VAL A 132 -15.51 0.61 0.23
C VAL A 132 -14.33 0.66 -0.74
N GLY A 133 -14.58 0.39 -2.03
CA GLY A 133 -13.53 0.44 -3.05
C GLY A 133 -12.91 1.84 -3.20
N VAL A 134 -13.74 2.88 -3.26
CA VAL A 134 -13.26 4.26 -3.43
C VAL A 134 -12.55 4.77 -2.18
N VAL A 135 -13.04 4.43 -0.98
CA VAL A 135 -12.37 4.73 0.30
C VAL A 135 -10.96 4.15 0.32
N GLY A 136 -10.82 2.86 0.02
CA GLY A 136 -9.52 2.18 0.04
C GLY A 136 -8.56 2.74 -1.00
N TYR A 137 -9.06 3.05 -2.20
CA TYR A 137 -8.26 3.63 -3.27
C TYR A 137 -7.81 5.06 -2.93
N THR A 138 -8.71 5.88 -2.41
CA THR A 138 -8.43 7.27 -2.01
C THR A 138 -7.39 7.30 -0.90
N ASP A 139 -7.54 6.46 0.13
CA ASP A 139 -6.57 6.37 1.23
C ASP A 139 -5.19 5.96 0.71
N THR A 140 -5.12 4.94 -0.16
CA THR A 140 -3.86 4.50 -0.78
C THR A 140 -3.15 5.64 -1.52
N ILE A 141 -3.89 6.42 -2.32
CA ILE A 141 -3.33 7.57 -3.06
C ILE A 141 -2.84 8.65 -2.11
N LEU A 142 -3.69 9.07 -1.17
CA LEU A 142 -3.36 10.17 -0.27
C LEU A 142 -2.18 9.80 0.63
N VAL A 143 -2.11 8.56 1.11
CA VAL A 143 -0.99 8.12 1.94
C VAL A 143 0.32 8.04 1.12
N GLN A 144 0.27 7.56 -0.12
CA GLN A 144 1.42 7.58 -1.01
C GLN A 144 1.89 9.02 -1.28
N LEU A 145 0.95 9.96 -1.47
CA LEU A 145 1.25 11.37 -1.71
C LEU A 145 1.91 12.05 -0.50
N PHE A 146 1.41 11.78 0.71
CA PHE A 146 1.81 12.52 1.91
C PHE A 146 2.94 11.88 2.72
N TRP A 147 3.06 10.56 2.73
CA TRP A 147 4.04 9.84 3.54
C TRP A 147 4.99 8.93 2.74
N ASP A 148 4.89 8.90 1.41
CA ASP A 148 5.70 8.04 0.52
C ASP A 148 5.63 6.54 0.93
N VAL A 149 4.46 6.13 1.43
CA VAL A 149 4.19 4.74 1.79
C VAL A 149 3.54 4.07 0.58
N TYR A 150 4.25 3.09 0.01
CA TYR A 150 3.76 2.31 -1.13
C TYR A 150 2.90 1.17 -0.62
N CYS A 151 1.64 1.14 -1.02
CA CYS A 151 0.71 0.05 -0.68
C CYS A 151 0.49 -0.86 -1.89
N GLU A 152 0.13 -2.12 -1.64
CA GLU A 152 -0.27 -3.05 -2.69
C GLU A 152 -1.51 -2.53 -3.43
N LYS A 153 -1.44 -2.45 -4.77
CA LYS A 153 -2.56 -2.01 -5.62
C LYS A 153 -3.46 -3.15 -6.08
N SER A 154 -3.31 -4.35 -5.52
CA SER A 154 -4.23 -5.45 -5.83
C SER A 154 -5.63 -5.12 -5.31
N TRP A 155 -6.66 -5.57 -6.04
CA TRP A 155 -8.06 -5.27 -5.67
C TRP A 155 -8.41 -5.77 -4.26
N ARG A 156 -7.80 -6.87 -3.81
CA ARG A 156 -7.98 -7.43 -2.46
C ARG A 156 -7.44 -6.48 -1.40
N SER A 157 -6.25 -5.91 -1.62
CA SER A 157 -5.65 -4.91 -0.75
C SER A 157 -6.50 -3.65 -0.69
N ILE A 158 -6.98 -3.15 -1.84
CA ILE A 158 -7.82 -1.94 -1.91
C ILE A 158 -9.12 -2.14 -1.12
N ILE A 159 -9.81 -3.28 -1.31
CA ILE A 159 -11.03 -3.60 -0.53
C ILE A 159 -10.70 -3.72 0.97
N GLY A 160 -9.57 -4.36 1.31
CA GLY A 160 -9.11 -4.49 2.70
C GLY A 160 -8.89 -3.14 3.37
N HIS A 161 -8.21 -2.19 2.72
CA HIS A 161 -8.10 -0.81 3.18
C HIS A 161 -9.47 -0.18 3.35
N GLY A 162 -10.31 -0.31 2.33
CA GLY A 162 -11.67 0.23 2.31
C GLY A 162 -12.47 -0.16 3.54
N VAL A 163 -12.56 -1.47 3.81
CA VAL A 163 -13.35 -2.00 4.93
C VAL A 163 -12.81 -1.52 6.27
N ILE A 164 -11.49 -1.67 6.50
CA ILE A 164 -10.88 -1.30 7.79
C ILE A 164 -11.03 0.21 8.01
N MET A 165 -10.74 1.02 6.99
CA MET A 165 -10.88 2.47 7.03
C MET A 165 -12.32 2.89 7.31
N SER A 166 -13.30 2.33 6.59
CA SER A 166 -14.72 2.64 6.82
C SER A 166 -15.17 2.34 8.25
N VAL A 167 -14.79 1.18 8.81
CA VAL A 167 -15.12 0.82 10.20
C VAL A 167 -14.49 1.82 11.18
N LEU A 168 -13.20 2.12 11.04
CA LEU A 168 -12.50 3.02 11.95
C LEU A 168 -13.00 4.46 11.85
N VAL A 169 -13.35 4.94 10.65
CA VAL A 169 -13.93 6.29 10.45
C VAL A 169 -15.31 6.38 11.10
N VAL A 170 -16.16 5.35 10.98
CA VAL A 170 -17.46 5.32 11.67
C VAL A 170 -17.27 5.38 13.18
N LEU A 171 -16.32 4.61 13.73
CA LEU A 171 -16.00 4.66 15.16
C LEU A 171 -15.47 6.03 15.58
N GLY A 172 -14.61 6.66 14.75
CA GLY A 172 -14.10 8.01 14.99
C GLY A 172 -15.18 9.10 14.92
N ALA A 173 -16.26 8.87 14.17
CA ALA A 173 -17.40 9.78 14.04
C ALA A 173 -18.45 9.63 15.16
N LEU A 174 -18.37 8.58 16.00
CA LEU A 174 -19.33 8.36 17.09
C LEU A 174 -19.51 9.58 18.02
N PRO A 175 -18.46 10.33 18.42
CA PRO A 175 -18.65 11.52 19.26
C PRO A 175 -19.55 12.60 18.63
N ALA A 176 -19.46 12.78 17.31
CA ALA A 176 -20.35 13.70 16.59
C ALA A 176 -21.79 13.17 16.56
N ILE A 177 -21.97 11.88 16.25
CA ILE A 177 -23.28 11.22 16.24
C ILE A 177 -23.95 11.31 17.63
N ILE A 178 -23.19 11.06 18.70
CA ILE A 178 -23.68 11.15 20.08
C ILE A 178 -24.09 12.59 20.42
N THR A 179 -23.30 13.59 20.01
CA THR A 179 -23.63 15.00 20.22
C THR A 179 -24.97 15.36 19.56
N TRP A 180 -25.19 14.94 18.31
CA TRP A 180 -26.45 15.13 17.60
C TRP A 180 -27.66 14.52 18.33
N ILE A 181 -27.49 13.33 18.93
CA ILE A 181 -28.56 12.63 19.65
C ILE A 181 -28.87 13.27 21.00
N LEU A 182 -27.83 13.66 21.75
CA LEU A 182 -27.99 14.14 23.13
C LEU A 182 -28.39 15.62 23.21
N PHE A 183 -28.09 16.41 22.18
CA PHE A 183 -28.25 17.87 22.21
C PHE A 183 -29.08 18.44 21.04
N PRO A 184 -30.25 17.87 20.67
CA PRO A 184 -31.00 18.28 19.47
C PRO A 184 -31.66 19.67 19.57
N HIS A 185 -31.71 20.27 20.76
CA HIS A 185 -32.40 21.54 21.02
C HIS A 185 -31.46 22.68 21.44
N GLN A 186 -30.16 22.55 21.19
CA GLN A 186 -29.22 23.64 21.49
C GLN A 186 -29.45 24.84 20.57
N PRO A 187 -29.21 26.07 21.05
CA PRO A 187 -29.14 27.24 20.18
C PRO A 187 -28.15 26.98 19.04
N TRP A 188 -28.49 27.46 17.85
CA TRP A 188 -27.73 27.17 16.64
C TRP A 188 -26.27 27.65 16.75
N GLU A 189 -26.01 28.75 17.50
CA GLU A 189 -24.66 29.27 17.70
C GLU A 189 -23.78 28.28 18.47
N THR A 190 -24.30 27.79 19.59
CA THR A 190 -23.60 26.80 20.44
C THR A 190 -23.37 25.51 19.67
N PHE A 191 -24.40 25.06 18.94
CA PHE A 191 -24.33 23.86 18.13
C PHE A 191 -23.25 23.97 17.04
N ALA A 192 -23.23 25.08 16.29
CA ALA A 192 -22.25 25.30 15.23
C ALA A 192 -20.79 25.31 15.75
N ILE A 193 -20.56 25.88 16.93
CA ILE A 193 -19.23 25.89 17.55
C ILE A 193 -18.80 24.46 17.92
N ILE A 194 -19.67 23.69 18.57
CA ILE A 194 -19.38 22.31 18.97
C ILE A 194 -19.09 21.45 17.73
N GLU A 195 -19.94 21.52 16.72
CA GLU A 195 -19.77 20.76 15.48
C GLU A 195 -18.49 21.14 14.75
N THR A 196 -18.14 22.43 14.70
CA THR A 196 -16.87 22.87 14.09
C THR A 196 -15.67 22.25 14.80
N ILE A 197 -15.67 22.24 16.14
CA ILE A 197 -14.59 21.61 16.92
C ILE A 197 -14.52 20.11 16.63
N LEU A 198 -15.67 19.43 16.62
CA LEU A 198 -15.75 17.99 16.36
C LEU A 198 -15.28 17.63 14.95
N ILE A 199 -15.64 18.44 13.94
CA ILE A 199 -15.18 18.26 12.55
C ILE A 199 -13.67 18.41 12.44
N VAL A 200 -13.08 19.42 13.08
CA VAL A 200 -11.63 19.62 13.07
C VAL A 200 -10.93 18.43 13.73
N LEU A 201 -11.41 17.99 14.89
CA LEU A 201 -10.87 16.80 15.56
C LEU A 201 -11.01 15.54 14.69
N LEU A 202 -12.15 15.37 14.04
CA LEU A 202 -12.43 14.26 13.13
C LEU A 202 -11.44 14.24 11.95
N TRP A 203 -11.08 15.38 11.37
CA TRP A 203 -10.05 15.42 10.31
C TRP A 203 -8.70 14.91 10.81
N GLY A 204 -8.26 15.33 12.00
CA GLY A 204 -7.06 14.80 12.62
C GLY A 204 -7.14 13.28 12.83
N THR A 205 -8.27 12.80 13.35
CA THR A 205 -8.52 11.37 13.57
C THR A 205 -8.51 10.57 12.27
N ILE A 206 -9.18 11.04 11.21
CA ILE A 206 -9.17 10.40 9.88
C ILE A 206 -7.75 10.33 9.33
N GLY A 207 -6.95 11.39 9.48
CA GLY A 207 -5.54 11.39 9.08
C GLY A 207 -4.69 10.33 9.80
N ILE A 208 -4.89 10.18 11.11
CA ILE A 208 -4.22 9.15 11.92
C ILE A 208 -4.66 7.75 11.49
N ILE A 209 -5.96 7.54 11.30
CA ILE A 209 -6.52 6.26 10.87
C ILE A 209 -5.96 5.89 9.50
N GLY A 210 -6.06 6.75 8.49
CA GLY A 210 -5.60 6.46 7.13
C GLY A 210 -4.13 6.06 7.08
N ARG A 211 -3.27 6.85 7.75
CA ARG A 211 -1.85 6.50 7.89
C ARG A 211 -1.65 5.13 8.55
N SER A 212 -2.40 4.83 9.61
CA SER A 212 -2.29 3.56 10.35
C SER A 212 -2.73 2.38 9.50
N VAL A 213 -3.83 2.52 8.76
CA VAL A 213 -4.35 1.48 7.85
C VAL A 213 -3.35 1.21 6.75
N ALA A 214 -2.81 2.24 6.08
CA ALA A 214 -1.83 2.06 5.02
C ALA A 214 -0.56 1.32 5.46
N TYR A 215 -0.08 1.53 6.70
CA TYR A 215 1.07 0.76 7.22
C TYR A 215 0.78 -0.74 7.38
N LEU A 216 -0.47 -1.15 7.55
CA LEU A 216 -0.83 -2.57 7.60
C LEU A 216 -0.67 -3.27 6.25
N PHE A 217 -0.66 -2.51 5.16
CA PHE A 217 -0.59 -3.01 3.78
C PHE A 217 0.61 -2.47 3.00
N ALA A 218 1.58 -1.87 3.70
CA ALA A 218 2.78 -1.33 3.08
C ALA A 218 3.61 -2.46 2.45
N ILE A 219 4.03 -2.25 1.20
CA ILE A 219 4.95 -3.13 0.46
C ILE A 219 6.31 -2.46 0.36
N ASP A 220 7.38 -3.26 0.45
CA ASP A 220 8.73 -2.79 0.16
C ASP A 220 8.87 -2.45 -1.33
N ARG A 221 9.24 -1.19 -1.61
CA ARG A 221 9.46 -0.64 -2.95
C ARG A 221 10.42 -1.48 -3.79
N ARG A 222 11.38 -2.19 -3.17
CA ARG A 222 12.33 -3.05 -3.89
C ARG A 222 11.68 -4.28 -4.53
N SER A 223 10.60 -4.78 -3.95
CA SER A 223 9.87 -5.94 -4.51
C SER A 223 9.27 -5.64 -5.88
N GLN A 224 8.79 -4.41 -6.11
CA GLN A 224 8.21 -4.01 -7.40
C GLN A 224 9.26 -3.81 -8.50
N SER A 225 10.49 -3.42 -8.14
CA SER A 225 11.58 -3.27 -9.13
C SER A 225 12.14 -4.60 -9.65
N GLY A 226 11.87 -5.72 -8.96
CA GLY A 226 12.41 -7.04 -9.31
C GLY A 226 11.61 -7.78 -10.39
N GLU A 227 10.32 -7.47 -10.57
CA GLU A 227 9.45 -8.18 -11.53
C GLU A 227 9.50 -7.59 -12.95
N GLY A 228 10.02 -6.37 -13.14
CA GLY A 228 9.98 -5.67 -14.42
C GLY A 228 11.15 -5.91 -15.38
N SER A 229 12.24 -6.57 -14.97
CA SER A 229 13.44 -6.73 -15.81
C SER A 229 13.56 -8.07 -16.54
N GLY A 230 12.57 -8.96 -16.41
CA GLY A 230 12.63 -10.33 -16.94
C GLY A 230 12.09 -10.55 -18.36
N GLU A 231 11.32 -9.62 -18.93
CA GLU A 231 10.42 -9.93 -20.06
C GLU A 231 10.64 -9.11 -21.34
N ALA A 232 11.88 -8.72 -21.62
CA ALA A 232 12.23 -8.05 -22.87
C ALA A 232 13.45 -8.70 -23.55
N ARG A 233 13.24 -9.84 -24.22
CA ARG A 233 13.89 -10.24 -25.50
C ARG A 233 13.69 -11.73 -25.80
N THR A 234 12.63 -12.05 -26.53
CA THR A 234 12.62 -13.17 -27.49
C THR A 234 11.59 -12.91 -28.60
N THR A 235 11.93 -12.02 -29.53
CA THR A 235 11.46 -12.07 -30.91
C THR A 235 12.67 -11.60 -31.75
N GLY A 236 13.43 -12.48 -32.41
CA GLY A 236 13.01 -13.28 -33.57
C GLY A 236 12.75 -12.30 -34.71
N HIS A 237 13.77 -11.81 -35.44
CA HIS A 237 14.36 -12.45 -36.62
C HIS A 237 13.36 -13.28 -37.43
N ASP A 238 12.84 -12.64 -38.48
CA ASP A 238 12.82 -13.17 -39.86
C ASP A 238 13.51 -12.13 -40.76
#